data_AF-A0A1H7LFC0-F1
#
_entry.id   AF-A0A1H7LFC0-F1
#
_cell.length_a   1.000
_cell.length_b   1.000
_cell.length_c   1.000
_cell.angle_alpha   90.00
_cell.angle_beta   90.00
_cell.angle_gamma   90.00
#
_symmetry.space_group_name_H-M   'P 1'
#
loop_
_entity.id
_entity.type
_entity.pdbx_description
1 polymer ?
#
loop_
_entity_poly.entity_id
_entity_poly.type
_entity_poly.pdbx_seq_one_letter_code
_entity_poly.pdbx_strand_id
1 'polypeptide(L)'
;MLAAALTWTMSVATGEPPASRPVRDDPRLPPRSVIVLVASWCAPCRGELLRLDTIAPVIGGRALRVLAIDDSAATARMLRVIDPARVWRPDTRVDHVRALLLARTAGLPFSVVSDGRGVVCAQENGGLDAHRAAALVQRCATP
;
A
#
# COMPACT_ATOMS: atom_id res chain seq x y z
N MET A 1 -50.17 -15.73 52.51
CA MET A 1 -48.76 -15.98 52.16
C MET A 1 -48.64 -15.98 50.65
N LEU A 2 -48.18 -14.87 50.07
CA LEU A 2 -47.97 -14.67 48.62
C LEU A 2 -46.46 -14.74 48.36
N ALA A 3 -46.02 -15.60 47.44
CA ALA A 3 -44.64 -15.64 46.97
C ALA A 3 -44.63 -15.46 45.44
N ALA A 4 -43.87 -14.47 45.00
CA ALA A 4 -43.82 -13.94 43.65
C ALA A 4 -43.02 -14.85 42.70
N ALA A 5 -43.54 -15.06 41.49
CA ALA A 5 -42.84 -15.72 40.40
C ALA A 5 -41.89 -14.73 39.70
N LEU A 6 -40.58 -15.00 39.76
CA LEU A 6 -39.54 -14.28 39.03
C LEU A 6 -39.40 -14.89 37.64
N THR A 7 -39.91 -14.20 36.62
CA THR A 7 -39.65 -14.54 35.20
C THR A 7 -38.31 -13.97 34.77
N TRP A 8 -37.39 -14.85 34.40
CA TRP A 8 -36.14 -14.51 33.73
C TRP A 8 -36.38 -14.39 32.23
N THR A 9 -36.06 -13.23 31.63
CA THR A 9 -36.01 -13.04 30.17
C THR A 9 -34.56 -13.22 29.70
N MET A 10 -34.27 -14.32 29.01
CA MET A 10 -33.02 -14.47 28.26
C MET A 10 -33.18 -13.77 26.91
N SER A 11 -32.47 -12.64 26.73
CA SER A 11 -32.37 -11.95 25.46
C SER A 11 -31.24 -12.59 24.64
N VAL A 12 -31.60 -13.35 23.60
CA VAL A 12 -30.63 -13.85 22.61
C VAL A 12 -30.25 -12.69 21.69
N ALA A 13 -29.05 -12.15 21.87
CA ALA A 13 -28.47 -11.24 20.90
C ALA A 13 -28.11 -12.04 19.63
N THR A 14 -28.89 -11.86 18.57
CA THR A 14 -28.52 -12.30 17.21
C THR A 14 -27.35 -11.44 16.75
N GLY A 15 -26.14 -11.83 17.13
CA GLY A 15 -24.91 -11.29 16.56
C GLY A 15 -24.75 -11.83 15.15
N GLU A 16 -25.10 -11.02 14.15
CA GLU A 16 -24.73 -11.29 12.76
C GLU A 16 -23.19 -11.27 12.67
N PRO A 17 -22.54 -12.36 12.22
CA PRO A 17 -21.10 -12.34 12.00
C PRO A 17 -20.78 -11.24 10.99
N PRO A 18 -19.75 -10.41 11.22
CA PRO A 18 -19.43 -9.32 10.31
C PRO A 18 -19.21 -9.91 8.92
N ALA A 19 -19.95 -9.36 7.93
CA ALA A 19 -19.86 -9.76 6.54
C ALA A 19 -18.39 -9.87 6.13
N SER A 20 -17.97 -11.08 5.76
CA SER A 20 -16.62 -11.33 5.28
C SER A 20 -16.38 -10.43 4.08
N ARG A 21 -15.45 -9.48 4.23
CA ARG A 21 -15.05 -8.55 3.18
C ARG A 21 -14.65 -9.39 1.95
N PRO A 22 -15.21 -9.14 0.75
CA PRO A 22 -14.89 -9.94 -0.42
C PRO A 22 -13.38 -9.99 -0.59
N VAL A 23 -12.84 -11.19 -0.80
CA VAL A 23 -11.42 -11.39 -1.08
C VAL A 23 -11.15 -10.64 -2.38
N ARG A 24 -10.66 -9.41 -2.27
CA ARG A 24 -10.06 -8.71 -3.40
C ARG A 24 -8.77 -9.46 -3.70
N ASP A 25 -8.55 -9.78 -4.98
CA ASP A 25 -7.24 -10.20 -5.46
C ASP A 25 -6.27 -9.02 -5.27
N ASP A 26 -5.82 -8.86 -4.03
CA ASP A 26 -4.91 -7.81 -3.63
C ASP A 26 -3.49 -8.34 -3.78
N PRO A 27 -2.59 -7.58 -4.45
CA PRO A 27 -1.24 -8.04 -4.66
C PRO A 27 -0.59 -8.19 -3.28
N ARG A 28 0.04 -9.34 -3.04
CA ARG A 28 0.86 -9.52 -1.84
C ARG A 28 2.16 -8.76 -2.05
N LEU A 29 2.28 -7.65 -1.32
CA LEU A 29 3.42 -6.75 -1.38
C LEU A 29 4.46 -7.15 -0.33
N PRO A 30 5.72 -6.71 -0.48
CA PRO A 30 6.71 -6.78 0.60
C PRO A 30 6.11 -6.18 1.87
N PRO A 31 6.15 -6.88 3.02
CA PRO A 31 5.60 -6.36 4.26
C PRO A 31 6.21 -5.01 4.65
N ARG A 32 5.45 -4.20 5.38
CA ARG A 32 5.89 -2.91 5.95
C ARG A 32 6.66 -2.04 4.95
N SER A 33 6.12 -1.87 3.76
CA SER A 33 6.79 -1.15 2.67
C SER A 33 5.96 0.03 2.18
N VAL A 34 6.64 1.10 1.77
CA VAL A 34 6.09 2.16 0.93
C VAL A 34 6.59 1.89 -0.48
N ILE A 35 5.68 1.69 -1.43
CA ILE A 35 6.02 1.34 -2.81
C ILE A 35 5.58 2.48 -3.71
N VAL A 36 6.55 3.10 -4.38
CA VAL A 36 6.31 4.13 -5.40
C VAL A 36 6.32 3.48 -6.78
N LEU A 37 5.29 3.75 -7.58
CA LEU A 37 5.18 3.26 -8.96
C LEU A 37 5.73 4.30 -9.93
N VAL A 38 6.59 3.86 -10.83
CA VAL A 38 7.30 4.76 -11.76
C VAL A 38 7.35 4.21 -13.18
N ALA A 39 7.53 5.12 -14.13
CA ALA A 39 7.79 4.85 -15.53
C ALA A 39 8.70 5.96 -16.11
N SER A 40 9.53 5.65 -17.11
CA SER A 40 10.42 6.66 -17.68
C SER A 40 9.68 7.78 -18.40
N TRP A 41 8.47 7.55 -18.91
CA TRP A 41 7.66 8.55 -19.58
C TRP A 41 6.93 9.48 -18.59
N CYS A 42 6.83 9.10 -17.32
CA CYS A 42 6.19 9.90 -16.28
C CYS A 42 7.16 10.98 -15.78
N ALA A 43 6.99 12.21 -16.27
CA ALA A 43 7.87 13.32 -15.86
C ALA A 43 7.87 13.59 -14.34
N PRO A 44 6.73 13.62 -13.64
CA PRO A 44 6.73 13.83 -12.18
C PRO A 44 7.40 12.69 -11.40
N CYS A 45 7.37 11.46 -11.90
CA CYS A 45 8.03 10.31 -11.27
C CYS A 45 9.54 10.51 -11.17
N ARG A 46 10.17 11.14 -12.17
CA ARG A 46 11.61 11.43 -12.12
C ARG A 46 11.97 12.39 -10.97
N GLY A 47 11.12 13.39 -10.70
CA GLY A 47 11.31 14.31 -9.58
C GLY A 47 11.06 13.66 -8.21
N GLU A 48 10.16 12.69 -8.13
CA GLU A 48 9.95 11.85 -6.93
C GLU A 48 11.17 10.97 -6.62
N LEU A 49 11.77 10.35 -7.65
CA LEU A 49 12.96 9.51 -7.48
C LEU A 49 14.17 10.27 -6.90
N LEU A 50 14.30 11.57 -7.17
CA LEU A 50 15.35 12.42 -6.58
C LEU A 50 15.14 12.73 -5.09
N ARG A 51 13.94 12.45 -4.56
CA ARG A 51 13.54 12.79 -3.19
C ARG A 51 13.46 11.56 -2.28
N LEU A 52 13.84 10.38 -2.75
CA LEU A 52 13.73 9.15 -1.96
C LEU A 52 14.51 9.22 -0.64
N ASP A 53 15.64 9.94 -0.60
CA ASP A 53 16.45 10.11 0.61
C ASP A 53 15.81 11.03 1.65
N THR A 54 14.93 11.96 1.24
CA THR A 54 14.17 12.78 2.18
C THR A 54 12.89 12.06 2.65
N ILE A 55 12.40 11.09 1.88
CA ILE A 55 11.23 10.26 2.20
C ILE A 55 11.60 9.14 3.18
N ALA A 56 12.71 8.44 2.98
CA ALA A 56 13.06 7.26 3.76
C ALA A 56 13.09 7.47 5.31
N PRO A 57 13.58 8.61 5.85
CA PRO A 57 13.60 8.83 7.29
C PRO A 57 12.20 8.98 7.93
N VAL A 58 11.20 9.45 7.17
CA VAL A 58 9.89 9.83 7.72
C VAL A 58 8.82 8.72 7.63
N ILE A 59 9.16 7.58 7.02
CA ILE A 59 8.21 6.46 6.83
C ILE A 59 8.24 5.42 7.97
N GLY A 60 8.83 5.77 9.13
CA GLY A 60 8.71 4.98 10.36
C GLY A 60 9.31 3.57 10.28
N GLY A 61 10.51 3.45 9.71
CA GLY A 61 11.23 2.18 9.58
C GLY A 61 10.65 1.21 8.54
N ARG A 62 9.71 1.67 7.71
CA ARG A 62 9.23 0.91 6.54
C ARG A 62 10.27 0.90 5.43
N ALA A 63 10.27 -0.13 4.60
CA ALA A 63 11.13 -0.16 3.42
C ALA A 63 10.57 0.75 2.32
N LEU A 64 11.37 1.68 1.81
CA LEU A 64 11.04 2.46 0.63
C LEU A 64 11.43 1.68 -0.62
N ARG A 65 10.44 1.34 -1.45
CA ARG A 65 10.62 0.47 -2.62
C ARG A 65 10.12 1.17 -3.88
N VAL A 66 10.82 0.98 -4.99
CA VAL A 66 10.49 1.50 -6.31
C VAL A 66 10.06 0.34 -7.20
N LEU A 67 8.86 0.41 -7.75
CA LEU A 67 8.36 -0.55 -8.74
C LEU A 67 8.21 0.15 -10.11
N ALA A 68 8.96 -0.32 -11.10
CA ALA A 68 8.70 0.06 -12.48
C ALA A 68 7.45 -0.64 -13.01
N ILE A 69 6.58 0.12 -13.69
CA ILE A 69 5.35 -0.39 -14.29
C ILE A 69 5.51 -0.89 -15.74
N ASP A 70 6.68 -0.66 -16.34
CA ASP A 70 7.05 -1.15 -17.66
C ASP A 70 8.52 -1.61 -17.67
N ASP A 71 8.89 -2.40 -18.68
CA ASP A 71 10.25 -2.95 -18.85
C ASP A 71 11.03 -2.27 -19.99
N SER A 72 10.65 -1.06 -20.37
CA SER A 72 11.33 -0.35 -21.45
C SER A 72 12.80 -0.08 -21.12
N ALA A 73 13.65 -0.04 -22.14
CA ALA A 73 15.07 0.32 -21.98
C ALA A 73 15.25 1.70 -21.34
N ALA A 74 14.30 2.62 -21.55
CA ALA A 74 14.28 3.94 -20.94
C ALA A 74 13.99 3.86 -19.43
N THR A 75 12.99 3.07 -19.01
CA THR A 75 12.72 2.82 -17.58
C THR A 75 13.89 2.10 -16.91
N ALA A 76 14.48 1.10 -17.57
CA ALA A 76 15.68 0.44 -17.06
C ALA A 76 16.85 1.43 -16.87
N ARG A 77 17.03 2.38 -17.79
CA ARG A 77 18.04 3.45 -17.67
C ARG A 77 17.75 4.40 -16.52
N MET A 78 16.49 4.82 -16.37
CA MET A 78 16.05 5.68 -15.27
C MET A 78 16.34 5.05 -13.91
N LEU A 79 16.15 3.74 -13.77
CA LEU A 79 16.37 3.04 -12.50
C LEU A 79 17.84 2.82 -12.14
N ARG A 80 18.80 3.00 -13.06
CA ARG A 80 20.23 2.77 -12.78
C ARG A 80 20.83 3.73 -11.74
N VAL A 81 20.20 4.89 -11.53
CA VAL A 81 20.66 5.87 -10.55
C VAL A 81 20.05 5.66 -9.16
N ILE A 82 19.16 4.66 -9.03
CA ILE A 82 18.50 4.32 -7.78
C ILE A 82 19.30 3.22 -7.10
N ASP A 83 19.45 3.31 -5.78
CA ASP A 83 19.98 2.23 -4.96
C ASP A 83 19.26 0.90 -5.31
N PRO A 84 19.99 -0.13 -5.79
CA PRO A 84 19.41 -1.41 -6.16
C PRO A 84 18.58 -2.04 -5.04
N ALA A 85 18.90 -1.79 -3.77
CA ALA A 85 18.14 -2.30 -2.62
C ALA A 85 16.72 -1.71 -2.53
N ARG A 86 16.50 -0.53 -3.12
CA ARG A 86 15.17 0.09 -3.22
C ARG A 86 14.40 -0.39 -4.42
N VAL A 87 15.04 -0.89 -5.48
CA VAL A 87 14.34 -1.38 -6.67
C VAL A 87 13.70 -2.72 -6.35
N TRP A 88 12.37 -2.76 -6.30
CA TRP A 88 11.63 -3.98 -6.07
C TRP A 88 11.21 -4.61 -7.39
N ARG A 89 11.58 -5.89 -7.56
CA ARG A 89 11.14 -6.76 -8.64
C ARG A 89 10.38 -7.92 -8.01
N PRO A 90 9.06 -8.04 -8.21
CA PRO A 90 8.31 -9.22 -7.76
C PRO A 90 8.90 -10.50 -8.38
N ASP A 91 9.19 -11.51 -7.57
CA ASP A 91 9.84 -12.75 -8.01
C ASP A 91 8.98 -13.55 -9.00
N THR A 92 7.65 -13.43 -8.89
CA THR A 92 6.71 -14.07 -9.81
C THR A 92 5.56 -13.11 -10.14
N ARG A 93 5.04 -13.21 -11.37
CA ARG A 93 3.85 -12.48 -11.84
C ARG A 93 3.94 -10.96 -11.69
N VAL A 94 5.08 -10.37 -12.04
CA VAL A 94 5.27 -8.90 -12.01
C VAL A 94 4.16 -8.16 -12.75
N ASP A 95 3.73 -8.65 -13.92
CA ASP A 95 2.68 -7.99 -14.70
C ASP A 95 1.32 -8.05 -14.02
N HIS A 96 1.02 -9.13 -13.30
CA HIS A 96 -0.19 -9.22 -12.49
C HIS A 96 -0.15 -8.23 -11.32
N VAL A 97 0.98 -8.14 -10.62
CA VAL A 97 1.17 -7.16 -9.53
C VAL A 97 1.04 -5.73 -10.07
N ARG A 98 1.66 -5.42 -11.21
CA ARG A 98 1.53 -4.13 -11.90
C ARG A 98 0.07 -3.84 -12.25
N ALA A 99 -0.63 -4.79 -12.86
CA ALA A 99 -2.03 -4.65 -13.23
C ALA A 99 -2.93 -4.36 -12.02
N LEU A 100 -2.74 -5.11 -10.92
CA LEU A 100 -3.51 -4.91 -9.69
C LEU A 100 -3.24 -3.56 -9.03
N LEU A 101 -2.01 -3.06 -9.08
CA LEU A 101 -1.66 -1.73 -8.55
C LEU A 101 -2.15 -0.60 -9.46
N LEU A 102 -2.02 -0.76 -10.78
CA LEU A 102 -2.50 0.21 -11.77
C LEU A 102 -4.04 0.30 -11.76
N ALA A 103 -4.76 -0.79 -11.50
CA ALA A 103 -6.21 -0.78 -11.34
C ALA A 103 -6.71 0.10 -10.17
N ARG A 104 -5.82 0.53 -9.25
CA ARG A 104 -6.15 1.36 -8.09
C ARG A 104 -5.99 2.86 -8.33
N THR A 105 -5.54 3.26 -9.51
CA THR A 105 -5.21 4.65 -9.82
C THR A 105 -5.59 5.02 -11.25
N ALA A 106 -5.83 6.30 -11.48
CA ALA A 106 -6.05 6.85 -12.81
C ALA A 106 -4.72 7.17 -13.53
N GLY A 107 -3.57 7.09 -12.85
CA GLY A 107 -2.29 7.38 -13.46
C GLY A 107 -1.11 7.43 -12.49
N LEU A 108 0.03 7.86 -13.01
CA LEU A 108 1.26 8.02 -12.25
C LEU A 108 1.54 9.50 -11.95
N PRO A 109 2.39 9.78 -10.93
CA PRO A 109 2.90 8.85 -9.92
C PRO A 109 1.82 8.34 -8.96
N PHE A 110 2.05 7.15 -8.41
CA PHE A 110 1.14 6.50 -7.48
C PHE A 110 1.94 5.74 -6.43
N SER A 111 1.50 5.79 -5.18
CA SER A 111 2.17 5.11 -4.07
C SER A 111 1.19 4.30 -3.24
N VAL A 112 1.66 3.16 -2.74
CA VAL A 112 0.93 2.32 -1.79
C VAL A 112 1.76 2.02 -0.56
N VAL A 113 1.09 1.76 0.57
CA VAL A 113 1.72 1.24 1.77
C VAL A 113 1.15 -0.13 2.08
N SER A 114 2.03 -1.06 2.45
CA SER A 114 1.67 -2.38 2.92
C SER A 114 1.78 -2.49 4.45
N ASP A 115 0.88 -3.25 5.07
CA ASP A 115 0.91 -3.60 6.48
C ASP A 115 1.97 -4.69 6.78
N GLY A 116 2.00 -5.18 8.03
CA GLY A 116 2.89 -6.28 8.44
C GLY A 116 2.65 -7.61 7.73
N ARG A 117 1.53 -7.77 7.03
CA ARG A 117 1.15 -8.96 6.28
C ARG A 117 1.29 -8.78 4.76
N GLY A 118 1.81 -7.63 4.32
CA GLY A 118 1.95 -7.33 2.89
C GLY A 118 0.64 -6.93 2.21
N VAL A 119 -0.39 -6.56 2.97
CA VAL A 119 -1.69 -6.09 2.44
C VAL A 119 -1.67 -4.58 2.30
N VAL A 120 -2.19 -4.04 1.20
CA VAL A 120 -2.31 -2.59 1.02
C VAL A 120 -3.25 -2.00 2.07
N CYS A 121 -2.73 -1.11 2.90
CA CYS A 121 -3.46 -0.43 3.99
C CYS A 121 -3.73 1.05 3.68
N ALA A 122 -2.93 1.67 2.81
CA ALA A 122 -3.12 3.05 2.37
C ALA A 122 -2.55 3.26 0.97
N GLN A 123 -3.05 4.30 0.27
CA GLN A 123 -2.59 4.69 -1.07
C GLN A 123 -2.59 6.21 -1.24
N GLU A 124 -1.78 6.70 -2.18
CA GLU A 124 -1.61 8.12 -2.51
C GLU A 124 -1.53 8.29 -4.03
N ASN A 125 -2.36 9.18 -4.59
CA ASN A 125 -2.28 9.58 -6.00
C ASN A 125 -1.39 10.82 -6.14
N GLY A 126 -0.57 10.86 -7.19
CA GLY A 126 0.38 11.94 -7.40
C GLY A 126 1.67 11.76 -6.60
N GLY A 127 2.58 12.74 -6.73
CA GLY A 127 3.98 12.56 -6.32
C GLY A 127 4.15 12.58 -4.81
N LEU A 128 4.96 11.66 -4.30
CA LEU A 128 5.29 11.56 -2.90
C LEU A 128 6.46 12.48 -2.54
N ASP A 129 6.31 13.21 -1.44
CA ASP A 129 7.37 13.91 -0.72
C ASP A 129 7.37 13.46 0.73
N ALA A 130 8.29 13.98 1.54
CA ALA A 130 8.39 13.60 2.95
C ALA A 130 7.08 13.85 3.72
N HIS A 131 6.41 14.97 3.50
CA HIS A 131 5.15 15.30 4.20
C HIS A 131 4.04 14.32 3.82
N ARG A 132 3.84 14.09 2.51
CA ARG A 132 2.83 13.15 2.00
C ARG A 132 3.15 11.72 2.38
N ALA A 133 4.43 11.32 2.40
CA ALA A 133 4.86 10.00 2.83
C ALA A 133 4.55 9.75 4.31
N ALA A 134 4.84 10.72 5.18
CA ALA A 134 4.50 10.63 6.59
C ALA A 134 2.98 10.49 6.77
N ALA A 135 2.18 11.35 6.13
CA ALA A 135 0.73 11.29 6.18
C ALA A 135 0.19 9.95 5.66
N LEU A 136 0.73 9.45 4.55
CA LEU A 136 0.36 8.18 3.95
C LEU A 136 0.63 7.00 4.91
N VAL A 137 1.78 6.99 5.59
CA VAL A 137 2.11 5.96 6.58
C VAL A 137 1.22 6.04 7.82
N GLN A 138 0.86 7.24 8.28
CA GLN A 138 -0.05 7.40 9.41
C GLN A 138 -1.44 6.82 9.11
N ARG A 139 -1.97 6.99 7.90
CA ARG A 139 -3.25 6.37 7.49
C ARG A 139 -3.23 4.84 7.52
N CYS A 140 -2.06 4.23 7.35
CA CYS A 140 -1.89 2.78 7.45
C CYS A 140 -1.74 2.29 8.90
N ALA A 141 -1.41 3.18 9.85
CA ALA A 141 -1.24 2.83 11.26
C ALA A 141 -2.57 2.86 12.04
N THR A 142 -3.63 3.45 11.47
CA THR A 142 -4.97 3.46 12.06
C THR A 142 -5.62 2.07 11.93
N PRO A 143 -6.02 1.43 13.04
CA PRO A 143 -6.72 0.14 13.03
C PRO A 143 -8.03 0.15 12.25
#